data_AF-A0A367J3Q4-F1
#
_entry.id   AF-A0A367J3Q4-F1
#
_cell.length_a   1.000
_cell.length_b   1.000
_cell.length_c   1.000
_cell.angle_alpha   90.00
_cell.angle_beta   90.00
_cell.angle_gamma   90.00
#
_symmetry.space_group_name_H-M   'P 1'
#
loop_
_entity.id
_entity.type
_entity.pdbx_description
1 polymer ?
#
loop_
_entity_poly.entity_id
_entity_poly.type
_entity_poly.pdbx_seq_one_letter_code
_entity_poly.pdbx_strand_id
1 'polypeptide(L)'
;MKIASEAQNLFEAQDIGESEESEAENSTGNGSEGCADAILQQTARLASDGKVFLIVNLTFHHNQFNAVIEATNIDRIEMSEYAKELSGVLQNSTLSVQKLRENLYRAGYQKGFDLISHEDAGFIEVTARHFLDLMSSPNSPLNNIMLERTAASYLIIYIINQLFLANNDIIELGWLEREFYSTDRAKFDGVLFKVGDKTVSPAFIEFSGGLNDKTSQRKNSNDIEKLYRNLIKVMNDNKTNHMFCIRCFDHYIYFERLIKFEGAMCRKIDTTIEVPNTPRKLKAFIKQIPMIFAWKQGV
;
A
#
# COMPACT_ATOMS: atom_id res chain seq x y z
N MET A 1 -8.34 3.34 -31.44
CA MET A 1 -7.29 4.04 -32.23
C MET A 1 -7.24 5.56 -32.02
N LYS A 2 -7.92 6.12 -31.00
CA LYS A 2 -7.96 7.57 -30.71
C LYS A 2 -7.32 7.95 -29.36
N ILE A 3 -6.73 6.97 -28.66
CA ILE A 3 -6.12 7.13 -27.32
C ILE A 3 -4.57 7.29 -27.44
N ALA A 4 -4.00 7.00 -28.62
CA ALA A 4 -2.57 7.08 -28.85
C ALA A 4 -2.06 8.49 -29.20
N SER A 5 -2.91 9.42 -29.66
CA SER A 5 -2.45 10.74 -30.11
C SER A 5 -2.38 11.80 -29.01
N GLU A 6 -2.98 11.58 -27.83
CA GLU A 6 -2.93 12.56 -26.73
C GLU A 6 -1.65 12.44 -25.90
N ALA A 7 -0.94 11.31 -25.97
CA ALA A 7 0.37 11.14 -25.32
C ALA A 7 1.54 11.78 -26.10
N GLN A 8 1.31 12.15 -27.36
CA GLN A 8 2.36 12.64 -28.26
C GLN A 8 2.61 14.16 -28.12
N ASN A 9 1.60 14.94 -27.69
CA ASN A 9 1.69 16.41 -27.62
C ASN A 9 2.37 16.96 -26.35
N LEU A 10 2.77 16.10 -25.40
CA LEU A 10 3.44 16.54 -24.17
C LEU A 10 4.97 16.41 -24.22
N PHE A 11 5.53 15.86 -25.31
CA PHE A 11 6.98 15.65 -25.46
C PHE A 11 7.67 16.64 -26.42
N GLU A 12 6.94 17.50 -27.14
CA GLU A 12 7.51 18.41 -28.16
C GLU A 12 7.52 19.90 -27.77
N ALA A 13 7.14 20.26 -26.55
CA ALA A 13 7.11 21.67 -26.12
C ALA A 13 8.04 21.93 -24.93
N GLN A 14 9.35 21.71 -25.10
CA GLN A 14 10.37 22.29 -24.22
C GLN A 14 11.72 22.28 -24.93
N ASP A 15 11.87 23.17 -25.91
CA ASP A 15 13.18 23.63 -26.34
C ASP A 15 13.10 25.14 -26.63
N ILE A 16 14.24 25.82 -26.46
CA ILE A 16 14.55 27.26 -26.62
C ILE A 16 14.69 28.08 -25.31
N GLY A 17 15.97 28.30 -24.95
CA GLY A 17 16.58 29.59 -24.50
C GLY A 17 16.47 29.97 -23.02
N GLU A 18 17.48 30.47 -22.31
CA GLU A 18 18.81 30.98 -22.66
C GLU A 18 19.76 30.89 -21.43
N SER A 19 21.06 30.87 -21.75
CA SER A 19 22.29 31.03 -20.96
C SER A 19 22.30 31.92 -19.72
N GLU A 20 23.16 31.55 -18.75
CA GLU A 20 24.31 32.36 -18.33
C GLU A 20 25.36 31.52 -17.55
N GLU A 21 26.57 32.05 -17.43
CA GLU A 21 27.91 31.41 -17.38
C GLU A 21 28.45 30.99 -16.00
N SER A 22 29.39 30.01 -16.06
CA SER A 22 30.60 29.76 -15.23
C SER A 22 30.45 29.64 -13.69
N GLU A 23 31.15 28.75 -12.98
CA GLU A 23 32.57 28.42 -13.02
C GLU A 23 32.83 26.93 -12.75
N ALA A 24 33.97 26.47 -13.27
CA ALA A 24 34.48 25.12 -13.15
C ALA A 24 35.38 24.98 -11.92
N GLU A 25 35.13 23.95 -11.11
CA GLU A 25 36.17 23.30 -10.31
C GLU A 25 36.15 21.78 -10.56
N ASN A 26 37.28 21.29 -11.07
CA ASN A 26 37.56 19.90 -11.38
C ASN A 26 37.55 19.02 -10.13
N SER A 27 36.76 17.96 -10.14
CA SER A 27 37.06 16.74 -9.36
C SER A 27 37.04 15.53 -10.28
N THR A 28 38.15 14.82 -10.28
CA THR A 28 38.37 13.57 -11.00
C THR A 28 37.95 12.40 -10.10
N GLY A 29 37.12 11.50 -10.64
CA GLY A 29 37.02 10.10 -10.20
C GLY A 29 36.03 9.78 -9.08
N ASN A 30 34.81 9.37 -9.43
CA ASN A 30 34.39 7.96 -9.43
C ASN A 30 32.88 7.87 -9.71
N GLY A 31 32.55 7.42 -10.92
CA GLY A 31 31.18 7.18 -11.35
C GLY A 31 30.64 5.87 -10.77
N SER A 32 29.53 5.95 -10.03
CA SER A 32 28.44 4.96 -10.02
C SER A 32 27.38 5.26 -8.95
N GLU A 33 27.65 6.11 -7.96
CA GLU A 33 26.68 6.43 -6.89
C GLU A 33 25.64 7.50 -7.26
N GLY A 34 25.98 8.46 -8.13
CA GLY A 34 25.10 9.62 -8.39
C GLY A 34 23.86 9.38 -9.27
N CYS A 35 23.80 8.28 -10.02
CA CYS A 35 22.72 8.03 -10.98
C CYS A 35 21.49 7.37 -10.33
N ALA A 36 21.70 6.53 -9.32
CA ALA A 36 20.62 5.87 -8.58
C ALA A 36 19.80 6.88 -7.75
N ASP A 37 20.49 7.79 -7.05
CA ASP A 37 19.88 8.82 -6.21
C ASP A 37 19.05 9.82 -7.02
N ALA A 38 19.49 10.16 -8.23
CA ALA A 38 18.76 11.09 -9.11
C ALA A 38 17.45 10.50 -9.66
N ILE A 39 17.40 9.18 -9.93
CA ILE A 39 16.24 8.49 -10.50
C ILE A 39 15.20 8.16 -9.41
N LEU A 40 15.65 7.88 -8.18
CA LEU A 40 14.79 7.74 -7.00
C LEU A 40 14.08 9.06 -6.63
N GLN A 41 14.76 10.21 -6.81
CA GLN A 41 14.18 11.53 -6.53
C GLN A 41 13.14 12.02 -7.55
N GLN A 42 13.11 11.50 -8.77
CA GLN A 42 12.10 11.89 -9.78
C GLN A 42 10.75 11.19 -9.57
N THR A 43 10.75 9.98 -9.02
CA THR A 43 9.58 9.08 -8.89
C THR A 43 8.82 9.27 -7.57
N ALA A 44 9.52 9.78 -6.57
CA ALA A 44 9.04 10.55 -5.42
C ALA A 44 7.85 11.51 -5.67
N ARG A 45 7.77 12.09 -6.87
CA ARG A 45 6.88 13.21 -7.20
C ARG A 45 5.55 12.78 -7.85
N LEU A 46 5.36 11.49 -8.12
CA LEU A 46 4.15 11.01 -8.79
C LEU A 46 3.12 10.51 -7.77
N ALA A 47 2.35 11.45 -7.25
CA ALA A 47 1.12 11.16 -6.51
C ALA A 47 -0.12 11.30 -7.44
N SER A 48 -1.07 10.40 -7.23
CA SER A 48 -2.53 10.53 -7.46
C SER A 48 -3.22 9.83 -8.63
N ASP A 49 -2.55 9.39 -9.70
CA ASP A 49 -3.27 8.73 -10.81
C ASP A 49 -2.92 7.25 -10.95
N GLY A 50 -3.46 6.40 -10.06
CA GLY A 50 -3.79 4.96 -10.23
C GLY A 50 -2.85 3.96 -10.93
N LYS A 51 -1.71 4.35 -11.49
CA LYS A 51 -0.78 3.55 -12.30
C LYS A 51 0.58 4.26 -12.37
N VAL A 52 1.43 4.11 -11.35
CA VAL A 52 2.85 4.44 -11.47
C VAL A 52 3.66 3.38 -10.71
N PHE A 53 4.51 2.67 -11.44
CA PHE A 53 5.43 1.66 -10.91
C PHE A 53 6.86 2.21 -10.90
N LEU A 54 7.55 2.06 -9.75
CA LEU A 54 8.98 2.27 -9.68
C LEU A 54 9.68 1.04 -10.26
N ILE A 55 10.27 1.18 -11.44
CA ILE A 55 11.24 0.21 -11.94
C ILE A 55 12.55 0.52 -11.25
N VAL A 56 12.91 -0.27 -10.24
CA VAL A 56 14.27 -0.21 -9.72
C VAL A 56 15.12 -0.98 -10.72
N ASN A 57 15.80 -0.20 -11.57
CA ASN A 57 17.01 -0.55 -12.29
C ASN A 57 16.98 -0.96 -13.78
N LEU A 58 15.89 -0.84 -14.55
CA LEU A 58 15.95 -1.03 -16.02
C LEU A 58 14.97 -0.16 -16.81
N THR A 59 15.44 0.43 -17.91
CA THR A 59 14.60 0.96 -18.99
C THR A 59 13.94 -0.22 -19.69
N PHE A 60 12.69 -0.52 -19.37
CA PHE A 60 11.91 -1.54 -20.10
C PHE A 60 11.40 -0.98 -21.43
N HIS A 61 11.51 -1.76 -22.50
CA HIS A 61 10.73 -1.49 -23.71
C HIS A 61 9.24 -1.77 -23.45
N HIS A 62 8.32 -1.07 -24.14
CA HIS A 62 6.86 -1.16 -23.92
C HIS A 62 6.31 -2.62 -23.94
N ASN A 63 6.91 -3.51 -24.73
CA ASN A 63 6.50 -4.92 -24.79
C ASN A 63 6.86 -5.70 -23.53
N GLN A 64 7.98 -5.37 -22.87
CA GLN A 64 8.37 -5.97 -21.59
C GLN A 64 7.49 -5.45 -20.44
N PHE A 65 6.99 -4.22 -20.55
CA PHE A 65 6.05 -3.66 -19.57
C PHE A 65 4.75 -4.47 -19.49
N ASN A 66 4.11 -4.77 -20.63
CA ASN A 66 2.87 -5.56 -20.63
C ASN A 66 3.10 -6.98 -20.09
N ALA A 67 4.25 -7.59 -20.43
CA ALA A 67 4.64 -8.89 -19.90
C ALA A 67 4.79 -8.88 -18.37
N VAL A 68 5.40 -7.84 -17.79
CA VAL A 68 5.49 -7.67 -16.32
C VAL A 68 4.09 -7.51 -15.72
N ILE A 69 3.21 -6.71 -16.31
CA ILE A 69 1.85 -6.51 -15.78
C ILE A 69 1.07 -7.82 -15.75
N GLU A 70 1.07 -8.57 -16.86
CA GLU A 70 0.39 -9.86 -16.96
C GLU A 70 1.00 -10.88 -16.00
N ALA A 71 2.33 -11.03 -16.00
CA ALA A 71 3.02 -12.02 -15.17
C ALA A 71 2.91 -11.74 -13.66
N THR A 72 2.67 -10.49 -13.27
CA THR A 72 2.60 -10.10 -11.86
C THR A 72 1.17 -9.88 -11.37
N ASN A 73 0.16 -10.04 -12.24
CA ASN A 73 -1.23 -9.77 -11.88
C ASN A 73 -1.68 -10.66 -10.71
N ILE A 74 -2.43 -10.07 -9.78
CA ILE A 74 -3.16 -10.83 -8.76
C ILE A 74 -4.62 -10.78 -9.16
N ASP A 75 -5.22 -11.96 -9.26
CA ASP A 75 -6.65 -12.07 -9.49
C ASP A 75 -7.42 -11.73 -8.22
N ARG A 76 -8.59 -11.11 -8.39
CA ARG A 76 -9.49 -10.85 -7.27
C ARG A 76 -9.94 -12.18 -6.69
N ILE A 77 -9.88 -12.27 -5.37
CA ILE A 77 -10.47 -13.40 -4.66
C ILE A 77 -11.99 -13.35 -4.77
N GLU A 78 -12.56 -14.53 -4.94
CA GLU A 78 -13.98 -14.73 -4.72
C GLU A 78 -14.28 -14.72 -3.22
N MET A 79 -15.03 -13.70 -2.79
CA MET A 79 -15.49 -13.56 -1.41
C MET A 79 -16.53 -14.64 -1.07
N SER A 80 -16.65 -15.00 0.21
CA SER A 80 -17.70 -15.88 0.71
C SER A 80 -19.10 -15.31 0.41
N GLU A 81 -20.12 -16.16 0.32
CA GLU A 81 -21.51 -15.71 0.11
C GLU A 81 -21.96 -14.74 1.19
N TYR A 82 -21.52 -14.96 2.43
CA TYR A 82 -21.80 -14.06 3.54
C TYR A 82 -21.15 -12.68 3.31
N ALA A 83 -19.87 -12.63 2.94
CA ALA A 83 -19.21 -11.37 2.63
C ALA A 83 -19.83 -10.65 1.43
N LYS A 84 -20.25 -11.39 0.38
CA LYS A 84 -20.97 -10.85 -0.79
C LYS A 84 -22.30 -10.23 -0.37
N GLU A 85 -23.09 -10.91 0.46
CA GLU A 85 -24.37 -10.40 0.97
C GLU A 85 -24.16 -9.12 1.78
N LEU A 86 -23.27 -9.16 2.78
CA LEU A 86 -22.98 -8.01 3.64
C LEU A 86 -22.45 -6.82 2.84
N SER A 87 -21.48 -7.06 1.94
CA SER A 87 -20.96 -6.04 1.04
C SER A 87 -22.09 -5.47 0.18
N GLY A 88 -22.93 -6.31 -0.43
CA GLY A 88 -24.06 -5.89 -1.26
C GLY A 88 -25.03 -4.97 -0.50
N VAL A 89 -25.40 -5.35 0.73
CA VAL A 89 -26.27 -4.54 1.60
C VAL A 89 -25.66 -3.16 1.90
N LEU A 90 -24.36 -3.11 2.21
CA LEU A 90 -23.66 -1.85 2.48
C LEU A 90 -23.49 -1.00 1.21
N GLN A 91 -23.16 -1.62 0.07
CA GLN A 91 -23.02 -0.95 -1.22
C GLN A 91 -24.33 -0.33 -1.69
N ASN A 92 -25.46 -0.99 -1.44
CA ASN A 92 -26.79 -0.52 -1.84
C ASN A 92 -27.46 0.42 -0.82
N SER A 93 -26.87 0.59 0.37
CA SER A 93 -27.36 1.54 1.39
C SER A 93 -27.39 2.98 0.87
N THR A 94 -28.17 3.87 1.49
CA THR A 94 -27.99 5.31 1.24
C THR A 94 -26.66 5.80 1.81
N LEU A 95 -26.16 6.95 1.33
CA LEU A 95 -24.93 7.59 1.81
C LEU A 95 -25.15 8.33 3.15
N SER A 96 -25.72 7.62 4.13
CA SER A 96 -25.94 8.09 5.49
C SER A 96 -25.21 7.17 6.46
N VAL A 97 -24.47 7.74 7.41
CA VAL A 97 -23.78 6.99 8.46
C VAL A 97 -24.78 6.18 9.30
N GLN A 98 -25.91 6.79 9.66
CA GLN A 98 -26.98 6.10 10.39
C GLN A 98 -27.52 4.91 9.59
N LYS A 99 -27.82 5.11 8.30
CA LYS A 99 -28.39 4.04 7.48
C LYS A 99 -27.41 2.90 7.22
N LEU A 100 -26.14 3.22 6.97
CA LEU A 100 -25.08 2.22 6.84
C LEU A 100 -24.93 1.41 8.13
N ARG A 101 -24.98 2.07 9.29
CA ARG A 101 -24.92 1.40 10.60
C ARG A 101 -26.13 0.49 10.84
N GLU A 102 -27.34 0.97 10.57
CA GLU A 102 -28.55 0.13 10.67
C GLU A 102 -28.46 -1.12 9.78
N ASN A 103 -27.99 -0.93 8.54
CA ASN A 103 -27.82 -2.03 7.59
C ASN A 103 -26.72 -3.00 8.05
N LEU A 104 -25.61 -2.49 8.58
CA LEU A 104 -24.54 -3.29 9.18
C LEU A 104 -25.04 -4.11 10.36
N TYR A 105 -25.89 -3.56 11.23
CA TYR A 105 -26.45 -4.31 12.36
C TYR A 105 -27.46 -5.37 11.94
N ARG A 106 -28.13 -5.20 10.80
CA ARG A 106 -29.10 -6.17 10.27
C ARG A 106 -28.42 -7.31 9.51
N ALA A 107 -27.38 -7.00 8.74
CA ALA A 107 -26.73 -7.94 7.83
C ALA A 107 -25.34 -8.41 8.30
N GLY A 108 -24.79 -7.78 9.34
CA GLY A 108 -23.52 -8.15 9.99
C GLY A 108 -23.65 -9.47 10.77
N TYR A 109 -23.10 -9.59 11.97
CA TYR A 109 -22.91 -10.88 12.63
C TYR A 109 -24.23 -11.62 12.83
N GLN A 110 -24.34 -12.76 12.16
CA GLN A 110 -25.48 -13.67 12.19
C GLN A 110 -25.19 -14.82 13.15
N LYS A 111 -26.26 -15.52 13.55
CA LYS A 111 -26.15 -16.74 14.36
C LYS A 111 -25.34 -17.79 13.59
N GLY A 112 -24.28 -18.31 14.22
CA GLY A 112 -23.38 -19.27 13.59
C GLY A 112 -22.19 -18.64 12.87
N PHE A 113 -21.97 -17.33 13.00
CA PHE A 113 -20.73 -16.70 12.59
C PHE A 113 -19.54 -17.39 13.27
N ASP A 114 -18.57 -17.75 12.45
CA ASP A 114 -17.28 -18.34 12.85
C ASP A 114 -16.17 -17.47 12.28
N LEU A 115 -15.26 -17.03 13.14
CA LEU A 115 -14.23 -16.05 12.81
C LEU A 115 -13.27 -16.53 11.74
N ILE A 116 -12.97 -17.83 11.72
CA ILE A 116 -12.00 -18.43 10.79
C ILE A 116 -12.70 -18.68 9.45
N SER A 117 -13.85 -19.35 9.48
CA SER A 117 -14.59 -19.76 8.28
C SER A 117 -15.24 -18.58 7.53
N HIS A 118 -15.48 -17.47 8.23
CA HIS A 118 -16.10 -16.26 7.68
C HIS A 118 -15.21 -15.03 7.87
N GLU A 119 -13.88 -15.23 7.78
CA GLU A 119 -12.89 -14.19 8.04
C GLU A 119 -13.11 -12.91 7.21
N ASP A 120 -13.62 -13.06 5.99
CA ASP A 120 -13.80 -11.97 5.04
C ASP A 120 -15.05 -11.13 5.35
N ALA A 121 -16.15 -11.78 5.71
CA ALA A 121 -17.35 -11.12 6.24
C ALA A 121 -17.03 -10.44 7.58
N GLY A 122 -16.28 -11.13 8.46
CA GLY A 122 -15.82 -10.59 9.73
C GLY A 122 -14.96 -9.35 9.55
N PHE A 123 -14.02 -9.38 8.59
CA PHE A 123 -13.20 -8.22 8.25
C PHE A 123 -14.02 -7.04 7.75
N ILE A 124 -14.98 -7.25 6.83
CA ILE A 124 -15.90 -6.20 6.37
C ILE A 124 -16.63 -5.59 7.57
N GLU A 125 -17.17 -6.42 8.44
CA GLU A 125 -18.00 -5.98 9.54
C GLU A 125 -17.24 -5.12 10.55
N VAL A 126 -16.10 -5.60 11.04
CA VAL A 126 -15.32 -4.90 12.07
C VAL A 126 -14.76 -3.59 11.52
N THR A 127 -14.23 -3.60 10.29
CA THR A 127 -13.65 -2.39 9.69
C THR A 127 -14.73 -1.38 9.31
N ALA A 128 -15.87 -1.81 8.78
CA ALA A 128 -16.98 -0.91 8.50
C ALA A 128 -17.54 -0.28 9.78
N ARG A 129 -17.72 -1.07 10.84
CA ARG A 129 -18.15 -0.56 12.15
C ARG A 129 -17.18 0.49 12.68
N HIS A 130 -15.88 0.16 12.70
CA HIS A 130 -14.82 1.06 13.16
C HIS A 130 -14.88 2.42 12.47
N PHE A 131 -14.94 2.45 11.15
CA PHE A 131 -15.00 3.71 10.41
C PHE A 131 -16.32 4.46 10.58
N LEU A 132 -17.47 3.77 10.69
CA LEU A 132 -18.75 4.42 10.99
C LEU A 132 -18.74 5.09 12.37
N ASP A 133 -18.09 4.48 13.35
CA ASP A 133 -17.97 5.02 14.70
C ASP A 133 -17.04 6.23 14.73
N LEU A 134 -15.90 6.16 14.02
CA LEU A 134 -15.04 7.33 13.84
C LEU A 134 -15.74 8.48 13.10
N MET A 135 -16.58 8.19 12.09
CA MET A 135 -17.39 9.21 11.39
C MET A 135 -18.48 9.83 12.27
N SER A 136 -19.01 9.07 13.24
CA SER A 136 -20.04 9.56 14.15
C SER A 136 -19.46 10.26 15.38
N SER A 137 -18.16 10.11 15.63
CA SER A 137 -17.48 10.74 16.74
C SER A 137 -17.54 12.27 16.61
N PRO A 138 -18.00 12.99 17.65
CA PRO A 138 -18.03 14.46 17.65
C PRO A 138 -16.65 15.09 17.44
N ASN A 139 -15.59 14.40 17.86
CA ASN A 139 -14.21 14.80 17.65
C ASN A 139 -13.46 13.70 16.88
N SER A 140 -13.87 13.47 15.64
CA SER A 140 -13.30 12.41 14.81
C SER A 140 -11.79 12.61 14.61
N PRO A 141 -10.95 11.62 14.97
CA PRO A 141 -9.50 11.73 14.74
C PRO A 141 -9.18 11.84 13.24
N LEU A 142 -10.00 11.27 12.36
CA LEU A 142 -9.79 11.25 10.91
C LEU A 142 -9.85 12.62 10.23
N ASN A 143 -10.48 13.60 10.88
CA ASN A 143 -10.64 14.96 10.37
C ASN A 143 -9.69 15.96 11.04
N ASN A 144 -8.89 15.50 12.00
CA ASN A 144 -7.95 16.32 12.75
C ASN A 144 -6.52 16.06 12.28
N ILE A 145 -5.60 16.91 12.74
CA ILE A 145 -4.17 16.65 12.60
C ILE A 145 -3.80 15.52 13.55
N MET A 146 -3.19 14.47 13.01
CA MET A 146 -2.66 13.35 13.78
C MET A 146 -1.23 13.10 13.34
N LEU A 147 -0.31 12.98 14.31
CA LEU A 147 1.04 12.52 14.04
C LEU A 147 1.04 11.03 13.67
N GLU A 148 2.09 10.62 12.97
CA GLU A 148 2.33 9.30 12.39
C GLU A 148 1.90 8.11 13.28
N ARG A 149 2.45 7.98 14.51
CA ARG A 149 2.13 6.84 15.40
C ARG A 149 0.67 6.83 15.85
N THR A 150 0.08 8.00 16.05
CA THR A 150 -1.33 8.10 16.42
C THR A 150 -2.20 7.76 15.22
N ALA A 151 -1.89 8.26 14.02
CA ALA A 151 -2.60 7.89 12.80
C ALA A 151 -2.53 6.37 12.57
N ALA A 152 -1.35 5.78 12.78
CA ALA A 152 -1.13 4.37 12.59
C ALA A 152 -2.00 3.48 13.47
N SER A 153 -2.17 3.83 14.75
CA SER A 153 -2.97 3.04 15.69
C SER A 153 -4.46 3.01 15.35
N TYR A 154 -5.00 4.11 14.81
CA TYR A 154 -6.40 4.18 14.37
C TYR A 154 -6.64 3.54 13.00
N LEU A 155 -5.60 3.42 12.17
CA LEU A 155 -5.74 3.05 10.76
C LEU A 155 -5.10 1.70 10.47
N ILE A 156 -3.85 1.73 10.05
CA ILE A 156 -3.16 0.58 9.48
C ILE A 156 -2.94 -0.54 10.50
N ILE A 157 -2.55 -0.24 11.74
CA ILE A 157 -2.39 -1.27 12.78
C ILE A 157 -3.72 -1.98 13.01
N TYR A 158 -4.81 -1.22 13.12
CA TYR A 158 -6.15 -1.78 13.28
C TYR A 158 -6.52 -2.67 12.08
N ILE A 159 -6.41 -2.16 10.86
CA ILE A 159 -6.77 -2.89 9.63
C ILE A 159 -5.98 -4.19 9.51
N ILE A 160 -4.66 -4.16 9.68
CA ILE A 160 -3.81 -5.36 9.49
C ILE A 160 -4.04 -6.40 10.59
N ASN A 161 -4.22 -5.97 11.84
CA ASN A 161 -4.60 -6.89 12.91
C ASN A 161 -5.93 -7.60 12.61
N GLN A 162 -6.93 -6.90 12.07
CA GLN A 162 -8.19 -7.54 11.67
C GLN A 162 -8.02 -8.43 10.44
N LEU A 163 -7.18 -8.04 9.47
CA LEU A 163 -6.97 -8.77 8.22
C LEU A 163 -6.37 -10.17 8.46
N PHE A 164 -5.43 -10.28 9.40
CA PHE A 164 -4.73 -11.52 9.73
C PHE A 164 -5.25 -12.20 11.01
N LEU A 165 -6.37 -11.74 11.58
CA LEU A 165 -6.87 -12.26 12.84
C LEU A 165 -7.17 -13.77 12.79
N ALA A 166 -7.68 -14.26 11.66
CA ALA A 166 -7.98 -15.68 11.44
C ALA A 166 -6.74 -16.54 11.14
N ASN A 167 -5.56 -15.93 10.96
CA ASN A 167 -4.28 -16.62 10.71
C ASN A 167 -3.25 -16.34 11.79
N ASN A 168 -3.67 -15.89 12.98
CA ASN A 168 -2.76 -15.49 14.06
C ASN A 168 -2.03 -16.65 14.74
N ASP A 169 -2.37 -17.89 14.38
CA ASP A 169 -1.66 -19.11 14.74
C ASP A 169 -0.39 -19.33 13.90
N ILE A 170 -0.37 -18.79 12.67
CA ILE A 170 0.74 -18.91 11.71
C ILE A 170 1.31 -17.56 11.26
N ILE A 171 0.72 -16.45 11.68
CA ILE A 171 1.19 -15.08 11.38
C ILE A 171 1.51 -14.36 12.68
N GLU A 172 2.75 -13.90 12.82
CA GLU A 172 3.18 -13.03 13.90
C GLU A 172 3.28 -11.58 13.40
N LEU A 173 2.58 -10.66 14.08
CA LEU A 173 2.63 -9.23 13.80
C LEU A 173 3.48 -8.53 14.84
N GLY A 174 4.59 -7.93 14.41
CA GLY A 174 5.40 -7.03 15.21
C GLY A 174 5.12 -5.58 14.85
N TRP A 175 4.87 -4.73 15.85
CA TRP A 175 4.62 -3.30 15.65
C TRP A 175 5.67 -2.44 16.33
N LEU A 176 5.96 -1.30 15.70
CA LEU A 176 6.81 -0.19 16.11
C LEU A 176 8.29 -0.54 16.30
N GLU A 177 9.16 0.15 15.57
CA GLU A 177 10.62 0.06 15.69
C GLU A 177 11.16 -1.38 15.65
N ARG A 178 10.58 -2.22 14.80
CA ARG A 178 10.98 -3.62 14.64
C ARG A 178 12.20 -3.72 13.73
N GLU A 179 13.18 -4.51 14.15
CA GLU A 179 14.35 -4.85 13.35
C GLU A 179 14.17 -6.23 12.73
N PHE A 180 14.72 -6.43 11.55
CA PHE A 180 14.88 -7.75 10.93
C PHE A 180 16.36 -8.04 10.73
N TYR A 181 16.79 -9.28 10.94
CA TYR A 181 18.22 -9.59 11.03
C TYR A 181 19.02 -9.21 9.77
N SER A 182 18.39 -9.24 8.59
CA SER A 182 19.05 -8.88 7.33
C SER A 182 18.99 -7.39 6.99
N THR A 183 18.37 -6.53 7.80
CA THR A 183 18.18 -5.11 7.47
C THR A 183 19.25 -4.19 8.09
N ASP A 184 20.41 -4.70 8.49
CA ASP A 184 21.49 -3.92 9.15
C ASP A 184 20.98 -3.08 10.33
N ARG A 185 20.04 -3.64 11.12
CA ARG A 185 19.36 -2.96 12.24
C ARG A 185 18.48 -1.77 11.82
N ALA A 186 18.14 -1.66 10.52
CA ALA A 186 17.10 -0.73 10.09
C ALA A 186 15.77 -1.13 10.75
N LYS A 187 15.14 -0.13 11.36
CA LYS A 187 13.87 -0.24 12.05
C LYS A 187 12.71 0.09 11.13
N PHE A 188 11.65 -0.70 11.23
CA PHE A 188 10.38 -0.54 10.51
C PHE A 188 9.24 -0.37 11.50
N ASP A 189 8.17 0.29 11.07
CA ASP A 189 7.01 0.53 11.92
C ASP A 189 6.14 -0.71 12.11
N GLY A 190 6.24 -1.67 11.20
CA GLY A 190 5.70 -3.01 11.41
C GLY A 190 6.43 -4.06 10.58
N VAL A 191 6.42 -5.29 11.09
CA VAL A 191 6.88 -6.47 10.37
C VAL A 191 5.87 -7.58 10.61
N LEU A 192 5.43 -8.20 9.53
CA LEU A 192 4.59 -9.39 9.53
C LEU A 192 5.47 -10.60 9.22
N PHE A 193 5.40 -11.63 10.05
CA PHE A 193 6.10 -12.89 9.83
C PHE A 193 5.12 -14.02 9.59
N LYS A 194 5.32 -14.75 8.50
CA LYS A 194 4.75 -16.10 8.37
C LYS A 194 5.60 -17.08 9.17
N VAL A 195 5.01 -17.69 10.18
CA VAL A 195 5.61 -18.64 11.11
C VAL A 195 5.10 -20.03 10.77
N GLY A 196 5.89 -20.79 10.00
CA GLY A 196 5.58 -22.15 9.60
C GLY A 196 6.74 -22.77 8.82
N ASP A 197 6.90 -24.10 8.91
CA ASP A 197 7.83 -24.92 8.12
C ASP A 197 9.25 -24.37 7.91
N LYS A 198 9.80 -23.73 8.95
CA LYS A 198 11.18 -23.17 8.99
C LYS A 198 11.45 -22.02 8.00
N THR A 199 10.43 -21.46 7.36
CA THR A 199 10.58 -20.32 6.44
C THR A 199 9.89 -19.09 6.99
N VAL A 200 10.66 -18.07 7.33
CA VAL A 200 10.14 -16.76 7.72
C VAL A 200 10.01 -15.90 6.45
N SER A 201 8.79 -15.59 6.04
CA SER A 201 8.52 -14.61 4.98
C SER A 201 8.10 -13.30 5.63
N PRO A 202 8.98 -12.26 5.66
CA PRO A 202 8.61 -10.98 6.24
C PRO A 202 7.86 -10.12 5.23
N ALA A 203 6.84 -9.39 5.70
CA ALA A 203 6.32 -8.22 5.02
C ALA A 203 6.56 -6.97 5.88
N PHE A 204 7.07 -5.89 5.27
CA PHE A 204 7.40 -4.67 5.99
C PHE A 204 6.28 -3.65 5.91
N ILE A 205 6.10 -2.88 6.99
CA ILE A 205 5.09 -1.84 7.10
C ILE A 205 5.80 -0.54 7.48
N GLU A 206 5.58 0.52 6.69
CA GLU A 206 6.18 1.84 6.90
C GLU A 206 5.08 2.91 7.00
N PHE A 207 5.17 3.77 8.02
CA PHE A 207 4.30 4.93 8.21
C PHE A 207 5.06 6.18 7.80
N SER A 208 4.85 6.65 6.59
CA SER A 208 5.62 7.77 6.02
C SER A 208 5.06 9.15 6.40
N GLY A 209 4.09 9.22 7.31
CA GLY A 209 3.45 10.45 7.78
C GLY A 209 2.14 10.20 8.52
N GLY A 210 1.66 11.22 9.25
CA GLY A 210 0.36 11.23 9.90
C GLY A 210 -0.78 11.77 9.02
N LEU A 211 -1.96 11.97 9.62
CA LEU A 211 -3.10 12.56 8.92
C LEU A 211 -3.06 14.08 9.04
N ASN A 212 -3.18 14.78 7.91
CA ASN A 212 -3.24 16.24 7.85
C ASN A 212 -2.03 16.95 8.52
N ASP A 213 -0.93 16.23 8.79
CA ASP A 213 0.22 16.72 9.57
C ASP A 213 1.25 17.49 8.71
N LYS A 214 0.93 17.69 7.43
CA LYS A 214 1.77 18.37 6.44
C LYS A 214 3.11 17.66 6.22
N THR A 215 3.18 16.35 6.42
CA THR A 215 4.37 15.58 6.07
C THR A 215 4.74 15.81 4.60
N SER A 216 5.99 16.20 4.36
CA SER A 216 6.46 16.54 3.02
C SER A 216 6.56 15.32 2.11
N GLN A 217 6.34 15.52 0.81
CA GLN A 217 6.60 14.50 -0.21
C GLN A 217 8.07 14.02 -0.19
N ARG A 218 9.01 14.90 0.17
CA ARG A 218 10.42 14.54 0.31
C ARG A 218 10.63 13.47 1.39
N LYS A 219 9.98 13.62 2.56
CA LYS A 219 10.03 12.59 3.61
C LYS A 219 9.47 11.26 3.10
N ASN A 220 8.26 11.27 2.52
CA ASN A 220 7.65 10.08 1.94
C ASN A 220 8.56 9.36 0.93
N SER A 221 9.28 10.13 0.12
CA SER A 221 10.19 9.60 -0.89
C SER A 221 11.41 8.92 -0.26
N ASN A 222 12.01 9.55 0.75
CA ASN A 222 13.12 8.97 1.49
C ASN A 222 12.72 7.69 2.22
N ASP A 223 11.51 7.66 2.79
CA ASP A 223 10.97 6.48 3.48
C ASP A 223 10.70 5.33 2.49
N ILE A 224 10.15 5.64 1.31
CA ILE A 224 10.00 4.67 0.21
C ILE A 224 11.36 4.10 -0.19
N GLU A 225 12.37 4.95 -0.41
CA GLU A 225 13.70 4.49 -0.81
C GLU A 225 14.32 3.57 0.25
N LYS A 226 14.27 3.98 1.53
CA LYS A 226 14.71 3.18 2.66
C LYS A 226 14.01 1.82 2.67
N LEU A 227 12.69 1.79 2.51
CA LEU A 227 11.90 0.57 2.48
C LEU A 227 12.35 -0.37 1.36
N TYR A 228 12.38 0.11 0.12
CA TYR A 228 12.70 -0.73 -1.04
C TYR A 228 14.15 -1.20 -1.09
N ARG A 229 15.10 -0.36 -0.65
CA ARG A 229 16.50 -0.76 -0.48
C ARG A 229 16.63 -1.96 0.46
N ASN A 230 15.91 -1.94 1.57
CA ASN A 230 15.92 -3.05 2.53
C ASN A 230 15.15 -4.28 2.03
N LEU A 231 14.03 -4.11 1.32
CA LEU A 231 13.32 -5.22 0.68
C LEU A 231 14.23 -5.95 -0.33
N ILE A 232 14.95 -5.23 -1.19
CA ILE A 232 15.91 -5.82 -2.14
C ILE A 232 16.95 -6.67 -1.40
N LYS A 233 17.49 -6.15 -0.30
CA LYS A 233 18.49 -6.86 0.50
C LYS A 233 17.92 -8.16 1.08
N VAL A 234 16.76 -8.08 1.73
CA VAL A 234 16.07 -9.26 2.30
C VAL A 234 15.72 -10.28 1.22
N MET A 235 15.26 -9.82 0.05
CA MET A 235 14.98 -10.68 -1.10
C MET A 235 16.20 -11.46 -1.56
N ASN A 236 17.35 -10.79 -1.65
CA ASN A 236 18.61 -11.41 -2.05
C ASN A 236 19.10 -12.43 -1.01
N ASP A 237 19.05 -12.09 0.27
CA ASP A 237 19.48 -12.97 1.37
C ASP A 237 18.61 -14.23 1.47
N ASN A 238 17.30 -14.07 1.31
CA ASN A 238 16.33 -15.17 1.37
C ASN A 238 16.12 -15.89 0.03
N LYS A 239 16.78 -15.43 -1.04
CA LYS A 239 16.65 -15.96 -2.41
C LYS A 239 15.19 -16.06 -2.89
N THR A 240 14.36 -15.09 -2.51
CA THR A 240 12.96 -15.01 -2.97
C THR A 240 12.85 -14.11 -4.20
N ASN A 241 11.86 -14.40 -5.05
CA ASN A 241 11.55 -13.61 -6.24
C ASN A 241 10.51 -12.52 -5.97
N HIS A 242 9.93 -12.46 -4.78
CA HIS A 242 9.04 -11.37 -4.40
C HIS A 242 9.00 -11.14 -2.88
N MET A 243 8.61 -9.94 -2.48
CA MET A 243 8.32 -9.57 -1.11
C MET A 243 7.14 -8.61 -1.06
N PHE A 244 6.45 -8.59 0.08
CA PHE A 244 5.27 -7.78 0.32
C PHE A 244 5.60 -6.61 1.24
N CYS A 245 4.95 -5.47 1.04
CA CYS A 245 5.01 -4.38 1.99
C CYS A 245 3.73 -3.55 1.99
N ILE A 246 3.53 -2.80 3.06
CA ILE A 246 2.41 -1.88 3.21
C ILE A 246 2.96 -0.52 3.58
N ARG A 247 2.46 0.53 2.92
CA ARG A 247 2.82 1.90 3.27
C ARG A 247 1.58 2.68 3.66
N CYS A 248 1.71 3.53 4.67
CA CYS A 248 0.72 4.52 5.01
C CYS A 248 1.31 5.91 4.77
N PHE A 249 0.64 6.74 3.99
CA PHE A 249 1.03 8.13 3.77
C PHE A 249 -0.20 8.99 3.54
N ASP A 250 -0.33 10.05 4.34
CA ASP A 250 -1.50 10.92 4.35
C ASP A 250 -2.79 10.08 4.53
N HIS A 251 -3.81 10.29 3.70
CA HIS A 251 -5.09 9.54 3.78
C HIS A 251 -5.09 8.22 3.02
N TYR A 252 -3.92 7.65 2.71
CA TYR A 252 -3.82 6.47 1.86
C TYR A 252 -2.99 5.35 2.47
N ILE A 253 -3.48 4.13 2.28
CA ILE A 253 -2.77 2.89 2.57
C ILE A 253 -2.53 2.15 1.25
N TYR A 254 -1.27 1.80 1.00
CA TYR A 254 -0.82 1.13 -0.21
C TYR A 254 -0.38 -0.28 0.13
N PHE A 255 -1.04 -1.28 -0.48
CA PHE A 255 -0.64 -2.67 -0.42
C PHE A 255 0.23 -2.95 -1.63
N GLU A 256 1.51 -3.23 -1.38
CA GLU A 256 2.54 -3.25 -2.40
C GLU A 256 3.35 -4.55 -2.36
N ARG A 257 4.05 -4.81 -3.45
CA ARG A 257 5.01 -5.89 -3.59
C ARG A 257 6.23 -5.43 -4.37
N LEU A 258 7.38 -5.98 -4.02
CA LEU A 258 8.58 -5.93 -4.84
C LEU A 258 8.75 -7.28 -5.53
N ILE A 259 8.99 -7.29 -6.84
CA ILE A 259 9.04 -8.50 -7.65
C ILE A 259 10.32 -8.50 -8.49
N LYS A 260 11.02 -9.62 -8.51
CA LYS A 260 12.15 -9.87 -9.40
C LYS A 260 11.64 -10.48 -10.70
N PHE A 261 11.78 -9.77 -11.81
CA PHE A 261 11.35 -10.22 -13.13
C PHE A 261 12.47 -9.98 -14.15
N GLU A 262 12.94 -11.04 -14.82
CA GLU A 262 14.01 -10.98 -15.84
C GLU A 262 15.26 -10.18 -15.41
N GLY A 263 15.63 -10.28 -14.13
CA GLY A 263 16.80 -9.58 -13.56
C GLY A 263 16.51 -8.14 -13.10
N ALA A 264 15.33 -7.60 -13.38
CA ALA A 264 14.87 -6.31 -12.88
C ALA A 264 14.16 -6.44 -11.53
N MET A 265 14.12 -5.34 -10.77
CA MET A 265 13.27 -5.20 -9.58
C MET A 265 12.08 -4.28 -9.89
N CYS A 266 10.89 -4.83 -9.82
CA CYS A 266 9.64 -4.16 -10.14
C CYS A 266 8.84 -3.91 -8.85
N ARG A 267 8.64 -2.64 -8.50
CA ARG A 267 7.65 -2.27 -7.48
C ARG A 267 6.26 -2.38 -8.09
N LYS A 268 5.32 -2.97 -7.36
CA LYS A 268 3.92 -3.08 -7.71
C LYS A 268 3.03 -2.60 -6.56
N ILE A 269 2.07 -1.72 -6.84
CA ILE A 269 0.95 -1.41 -5.96
C ILE A 269 -0.23 -2.28 -6.39
N ASP A 270 -0.63 -3.25 -5.57
CA ASP A 270 -1.74 -4.16 -5.91
C ASP A 270 -3.10 -3.56 -5.56
N THR A 271 -3.17 -2.81 -4.45
CA THR A 271 -4.36 -2.04 -4.12
C THR A 271 -4.03 -0.82 -3.26
N THR A 272 -4.85 0.21 -3.41
CA THR A 272 -4.78 1.44 -2.63
C THR A 272 -6.10 1.66 -1.93
N ILE A 273 -6.03 1.94 -0.64
CA ILE A 273 -7.16 2.31 0.18
C ILE A 273 -7.06 3.80 0.49
N GLU A 274 -8.11 4.54 0.19
CA GLU A 274 -8.32 5.84 0.81
C GLU A 274 -9.04 5.64 2.15
N VAL A 275 -8.49 6.21 3.22
CA VAL A 275 -9.00 6.09 4.59
C VAL A 275 -10.46 6.58 4.65
N PRO A 276 -11.41 5.72 5.07
CA PRO A 276 -12.82 6.09 5.13
C PRO A 276 -13.12 7.12 6.21
N ASN A 277 -13.34 8.38 5.80
CA ASN A 277 -13.87 9.43 6.67
C ASN A 277 -15.27 9.94 6.22
N THR A 278 -15.87 9.31 5.21
CA THR A 278 -17.25 9.58 4.77
C THR A 278 -17.94 8.29 4.33
N PRO A 279 -19.30 8.25 4.30
CA PRO A 279 -20.07 7.13 3.75
C PRO A 279 -19.63 6.68 2.35
N ARG A 280 -19.27 7.64 1.48
CA ARG A 280 -18.83 7.35 0.11
C ARG A 280 -17.49 6.62 0.11
N LYS A 281 -16.52 7.11 0.88
CA LYS A 281 -15.21 6.47 1.02
C LYS A 281 -15.30 5.10 1.67
N LEU A 282 -16.20 4.91 2.64
CA LEU A 282 -16.44 3.59 3.22
C LEU A 282 -16.91 2.57 2.19
N LYS A 283 -17.87 2.94 1.33
CA LYS A 283 -18.28 2.07 0.23
C LYS A 283 -17.14 1.78 -0.74
N ALA A 284 -16.31 2.78 -1.06
CA ALA A 284 -15.15 2.58 -1.92
C ALA A 284 -14.14 1.60 -1.30
N PHE A 285 -13.85 1.74 0.00
CA PHE A 285 -13.04 0.79 0.75
C PHE A 285 -13.59 -0.63 0.70
N ILE A 286 -14.90 -0.81 0.95
CA ILE A 286 -15.54 -2.14 0.89
C ILE A 286 -15.37 -2.79 -0.50
N LYS A 287 -15.43 -2.01 -1.58
CA LYS A 287 -15.19 -2.53 -2.95
C LYS A 287 -13.75 -3.00 -3.18
N GLN A 288 -12.78 -2.51 -2.41
CA GLN A 288 -11.38 -2.89 -2.52
C GLN A 288 -11.03 -4.13 -1.69
N ILE A 289 -11.89 -4.55 -0.75
CA ILE A 289 -11.64 -5.69 0.14
C ILE A 289 -11.25 -6.97 -0.62
N PRO A 290 -11.87 -7.36 -1.75
CA PRO A 290 -11.42 -8.52 -2.52
C PRO A 290 -9.96 -8.44 -2.97
N MET A 291 -9.47 -7.24 -3.33
CA MET A 291 -8.06 -7.04 -3.67
C MET A 291 -7.13 -7.06 -2.45
N ILE A 292 -7.60 -6.56 -1.30
CA ILE A 292 -6.86 -6.63 -0.03
C ILE A 292 -6.66 -8.10 0.37
N PHE A 293 -7.72 -8.91 0.28
CA PHE A 293 -7.62 -10.34 0.52
C PHE A 293 -6.73 -11.03 -0.50
N ALA A 294 -6.77 -10.60 -1.77
CA ALA A 294 -5.91 -11.17 -2.80
C ALA A 294 -4.42 -10.91 -2.52
N TRP A 295 -4.11 -9.71 -2.02
CA TRP A 295 -2.78 -9.41 -1.49
C TRP A 295 -2.46 -10.26 -0.25
N LYS A 296 -3.39 -10.39 0.71
CA LYS A 296 -3.24 -11.20 1.94
C LYS A 296 -2.89 -12.65 1.62
N GLN A 297 -3.57 -13.29 0.66
CA GLN A 297 -3.30 -14.67 0.27
C GLN A 297 -1.91 -14.85 -0.36
N GLY A 298 -1.35 -13.79 -0.95
CA GLY A 298 0.01 -13.82 -1.48
C GLY A 298 1.09 -13.88 -0.39
N VAL A 299 0.80 -13.39 0.83
CA VAL A 299 1.74 -13.29 1.96
C VAL A 299 2.03 -14.67 2.59
#